data_AF-A0A3C0XGW4-F1
#
_entry.id   AF-A0A3C0XGW4-F1
#
_cell.length_a   1.000
_cell.length_b   1.000
_cell.length_c   1.000
_cell.angle_alpha   90.00
_cell.angle_beta   90.00
_cell.angle_gamma   90.00
#
_symmetry.space_group_name_H-M   'P 1'
#
loop_
_entity.id
_entity.type
_entity.pdbx_description
1 polymer ?
#
loop_
_entity_poly.entity_id
_entity_poly.type
_entity_poly.pdbx_seq_one_letter_code
_entity_poly.pdbx_strand_id
1 'polypeptide(L)' 'YPNVDFYSGIIYQAMRFPVEMFPVLFAIGRMPGWLAQWQEGLLDAEQKIARPLQIYVGPKERHV' A
#
# COMPACT_ATOMS: atom_id res chain seq x y z
N TYR A 1 -2.15 -7.16 21.78
CA TYR A 1 -1.15 -6.13 22.09
C TYR A 1 -1.42 -4.93 21.17
N PRO A 2 -1.31 -3.68 21.64
CA PRO A 2 -1.45 -2.49 20.78
C PRO A 2 -0.31 -2.43 19.75
N ASN A 3 -0.64 -2.12 18.50
CA ASN A 3 0.32 -2.01 17.40
C ASN A 3 0.80 -0.57 17.21
N VAL A 4 1.64 -0.33 16.20
CA VAL A 4 2.17 1.02 15.89
C VAL A 4 1.06 2.02 15.54
N ASP A 5 -0.04 1.58 14.93
CA ASP A 5 -1.16 2.44 14.56
C ASP A 5 -1.89 3.00 15.79
N PHE A 6 -2.03 2.17 16.84
CA PHE A 6 -2.62 2.60 18.10
C PHE A 6 -1.84 3.77 18.73
N TYR A 7 -0.52 3.66 18.83
CA TYR A 7 0.31 4.70 19.43
C TYR A 7 0.46 5.93 18.53
N SER A 8 0.66 5.74 17.23
CA SER A 8 0.80 6.85 16.28
C SER A 8 -0.48 7.68 16.17
N GLY A 9 -1.66 7.05 16.22
CA GLY A 9 -2.93 7.77 16.24
C GLY A 9 -3.10 8.71 17.45
N ILE A 10 -2.75 8.23 18.65
CA ILE A 10 -2.81 9.04 19.88
C ILE A 10 -1.80 10.20 19.81
N ILE A 11 -0.59 9.94 19.29
CA ILE A 11 0.45 10.97 19.12
C ILE A 11 -0.01 12.05 18.11
N TYR A 12 -0.54 11.66 16.96
CA TYR A 12 -1.04 12.63 15.97
C TYR A 12 -2.22 13.45 16.49
N GLN A 13 -3.11 12.84 17.29
CA GLN A 13 -4.18 13.55 17.97
C GLN A 13 -3.64 14.54 19.02
N ALA A 14 -2.63 14.16 19.79
CA ALA A 14 -1.96 15.04 20.75
C ALA A 14 -1.27 16.23 20.06
N MET A 15 -0.77 16.04 18.83
CA MET A 15 -0.22 17.08 17.96
C MET A 15 -1.29 17.94 17.26
N ARG A 16 -2.58 17.66 17.51
CA ARG A 16 -3.74 18.38 16.95
C ARG A 16 -3.89 18.28 15.43
N PHE A 17 -3.41 17.20 14.83
CA PHE A 17 -3.75 16.93 13.43
C PHE A 17 -5.21 16.46 13.32
N PRO A 18 -5.96 16.94 12.32
CA PRO A 18 -7.25 16.34 11.95
C PRO A 18 -7.08 14.85 11.63
N VAL A 19 -8.06 14.02 11.98
CA VAL A 19 -7.99 12.56 11.77
C VAL A 19 -7.88 12.22 10.28
N GLU A 20 -8.48 13.05 9.43
CA GLU A 20 -8.43 12.98 7.97
C GLU A 20 -7.00 13.14 7.43
N MET A 21 -6.08 13.74 8.20
CA MET A 21 -4.67 13.90 7.83
C MET A 21 -3.81 12.69 8.19
N PHE A 22 -4.29 11.72 8.97
CA PHE A 22 -3.48 10.59 9.41
C PHE A 22 -2.96 9.74 8.22
N PRO A 23 -3.78 9.42 7.19
CA PRO A 23 -3.28 8.74 5.99
C PRO A 23 -2.22 9.56 5.23
N VAL A 24 -2.34 10.89 5.23
CA VAL A 24 -1.37 11.79 4.56
C VAL A 24 -0.02 11.75 5.29
N LEU A 25 -0.03 11.85 6.62
CA LEU A 25 1.18 11.73 7.44
C LEU A 25 1.83 10.36 7.29
N PHE A 26 1.01 9.29 7.20
CA PHE A 26 1.50 7.95 6.91
C PHE A 26 2.20 7.88 5.55
N ALA A 27 1.59 8.44 4.51
CA ALA A 27 2.11 8.45 3.15
C ALA A 27 3.45 9.20 3.07
N ILE A 28 3.56 10.38 3.70
CA ILE A 28 4.82 11.14 3.75
C ILE A 28 5.95 10.29 4.33
N GLY A 29 5.72 9.60 5.45
CA GLY A 29 6.72 8.72 6.05
C GLY A 29 7.07 7.49 5.18
N ARG A 30 6.17 7.06 4.29
CA ARG A 30 6.33 5.89 3.41
C ARG A 30 6.96 6.21 2.06
N MET A 31 6.83 7.44 1.59
CA MET A 31 7.37 7.91 0.30
C MET A 31 8.85 7.51 0.07
N PRO A 32 9.79 7.69 1.02
CA PRO A 32 11.17 7.28 0.79
C PRO A 32 11.32 5.77 0.56
N GLY A 33 10.57 4.95 1.28
CA GLY A 33 10.58 3.49 1.12
C GLY A 33 9.98 3.05 -0.22
N TRP A 34 8.89 3.69 -0.66
CA TRP A 34 8.31 3.43 -1.97
C TRP A 34 9.26 3.79 -3.11
N LEU A 35 9.97 4.92 -3.00
CA LEU A 35 10.97 5.32 -4.00
C LEU A 35 12.15 4.36 -4.04
N ALA A 36 12.65 3.92 -2.88
CA ALA A 36 13.71 2.94 -2.80
C ALA A 36 13.31 1.60 -3.44
N GLN A 37 12.11 1.10 -3.13
CA GLN A 37 11.55 -0.12 -3.72
C GLN A 37 11.38 0.00 -5.25
N TRP A 38 10.89 1.15 -5.72
CA TRP A 38 10.76 1.41 -7.15
C TRP A 38 12.12 1.44 -7.85
N GLN A 39 13.11 2.11 -7.26
CA GLN A 39 14.47 2.18 -7.80
C GLN A 39 15.14 0.80 -7.81
N GLU A 40 15.01 0.02 -6.74
CA GLU A 40 15.51 -1.36 -6.67
C GLU A 40 14.90 -2.21 -7.79
N GLY A 41 13.58 -2.14 -7.98
CA GLY A 41 12.90 -2.82 -9.07
C GLY A 41 13.44 -2.41 -10.44
N LEU A 42 13.54 -1.11 -10.72
CA LEU A 42 14.04 -0.62 -12.00
C LEU A 42 15.47 -1.07 -12.35
N LEU A 43 16.30 -1.27 -11.33
CA LEU A 43 17.69 -1.65 -11.51
C LEU A 43 17.89 -3.17 -11.50
N ASP A 44 16.86 -3.95 -11.17
CA ASP A 44 16.89 -5.40 -11.22
C ASP A 44 16.75 -5.90 -12.67
N ALA A 45 17.80 -6.55 -13.16
CA ALA A 45 17.85 -7.11 -14.52
C ALA A 45 16.84 -8.24 -14.76
N GLU A 46 16.34 -8.88 -13.69
CA GLU A 46 15.33 -9.93 -13.78
C GLU A 46 13.90 -9.39 -13.72
N GLN A 47 13.71 -8.10 -13.40
CA GLN A 47 12.40 -7.49 -13.22
C GLN A 47 11.57 -7.57 -14.52
N LYS A 48 10.32 -8.03 -14.39
CA LYS A 48 9.33 -8.06 -15.47
C LYS A 48 8.02 -7.47 -14.97
N ILE A 49 7.13 -7.13 -15.89
CA ILE A 49 5.78 -6.66 -15.56
C ILE A 49 5.04 -7.70 -14.70
N ALA A 50 4.51 -7.26 -13.56
CA ALA A 50 3.71 -8.11 -12.70
C ALA A 50 2.40 -8.50 -13.41
N ARG A 51 2.24 -9.78 -13.72
CA ARG A 51 1.05 -10.32 -14.42
C ARG A 51 0.44 -11.49 -13.64
N PRO A 52 -0.28 -11.21 -12.54
CA PRO A 52 -0.97 -12.26 -11.79
C PRO A 52 -2.05 -12.93 -12.64
N LEU A 53 -2.29 -14.21 -12.38
CA LEU A 53 -3.36 -14.99 -13.01
C LEU A 53 -4.55 -15.13 -12.06
N GLN A 54 -5.70 -15.51 -12.62
CA GLN A 54 -6.90 -15.81 -11.86
C GLN A 54 -7.42 -17.21 -12.18
N ILE A 55 -8.12 -17.83 -11.23
CA ILE A 55 -8.89 -19.06 -11.45
C ILE A 55 -10.34 -18.64 -11.70
N TYR A 56 -10.81 -18.82 -12.93
CA TYR A 56 -12.19 -18.50 -13.29
C TYR A 56 -13.14 -19.59 -12.79
N VAL A 57 -14.05 -19.20 -11.89
CA VAL A 57 -15.13 -20.06 -11.36
C VAL A 57 -16.53 -19.59 -11.79
N GLY A 58 -16.59 -18.69 -12.77
CA GLY A 58 -17.84 -18.19 -13.31
C GLY A 58 -18.49 -19.18 -14.29
N PRO A 59 -19.68 -18.83 -14.83
CA PRO A 59 -20.39 -19.69 -15.75
C PRO A 59 -19.65 -19.86 -17.09
N LYS A 60 -19.81 -21.02 -17.72
CA LYS A 60 -19.39 -21.23 -19.11
C LYS A 60 -20.19 -20.34 -20.06
N GLU A 61 -19.69 -20.18 -21.28
CA GLU A 61 -20.36 -19.47 -22.38
C GLU A 61 -21.85 -19.86 -22.47
N ARG A 62 -22.71 -18.83 -22.62
CA ARG A 62 -24.16 -19.00 -22.73
C ARG A 62 -24.59 -18.42 -24.08
N HIS A 63 -25.27 -19.23 -24.87
CA HIS A 63 -25.99 -18.76 -26.05
C HIS A 63 -27.37 -18.30 -25.58
N VAL A 64 -27.71 -17.03 -25.84
CA VAL A 64 -29.02 -16.43 -25.54
C VAL A 64 -29.83 -16.38 -26.83
#